data_AF-A0A812JUR0-F1
#
_entry.id   AF-A0A812JUR0-F1
#
_cell.length_a   1.000
_cell.length_b   1.000
_cell.length_c   1.000
_cell.angle_alpha   90.00
_cell.angle_beta   90.00
_cell.angle_gamma   90.00
#
_symmetry.space_group_name_H-M   'P 1'
#
loop_
_entity.id
_entity.type
_entity.pdbx_description
1 polymer ?
#
loop_
_entity_poly.entity_id
_entity_poly.type
_entity_poly.pdbx_seq_one_letter_code
_entity_poly.pdbx_strand_id
1 'polypeptide(L)'
;MALLLAVWEACRLQLSVHEKNKTDPKLGVPARLVQTKGRALMKAAVETSHGALSDAGVPSKSLLGQKLEQVEDNSPQAEDLRDVTSVEDAATEAYSAVIDPVSAVLRIKPGKTMTTPPCNPEVLRMRHRRIGLAWEMVRSKHGRRSWLPERCTDAFQKLSDHVLRDKVAGFQAADGRFPTWSAVLVYEAELRKHA
;
A
#
# COMPACT_ATOMS: atom_id res chain seq x y z
N MET A 1 26.75 -34.21 -2.72
CA MET A 1 25.79 -33.73 -3.74
C MET A 1 24.36 -33.72 -3.21
N ALA A 2 23.80 -34.85 -2.74
CA ALA A 2 22.40 -34.92 -2.27
C ALA A 2 22.07 -34.02 -1.06
N LEU A 3 22.95 -33.93 -0.05
CA LEU A 3 22.76 -33.07 1.12
C LEU A 3 22.68 -31.59 0.78
N LEU A 4 23.47 -31.13 -0.19
CA LEU A 4 23.55 -29.73 -0.59
C LEU A 4 22.29 -29.31 -1.37
N LEU A 5 21.75 -30.23 -2.19
CA LEU A 5 20.46 -30.05 -2.86
C LEU A 5 19.30 -30.03 -1.86
N ALA A 6 19.29 -30.92 -0.88
CA ALA A 6 18.25 -30.95 0.16
C ALA A 6 18.23 -29.66 1.00
N VAL A 7 19.41 -29.15 1.38
CA VAL A 7 19.52 -27.87 2.10
C VAL A 7 19.04 -26.71 1.23
N TRP A 8 19.40 -26.68 -0.06
CA TRP A 8 18.93 -25.66 -0.99
C TRP A 8 17.40 -25.66 -1.17
N GLU A 9 16.80 -26.83 -1.35
CA GLU A 9 15.35 -26.98 -1.48
C GLU A 9 14.62 -26.56 -0.21
N ALA A 10 15.16 -26.92 0.97
CA ALA A 10 14.63 -26.51 2.27
C ALA A 10 14.70 -24.99 2.44
N CYS A 11 15.83 -24.35 2.11
CA CYS A 11 15.97 -22.89 2.16
C CYS A 11 14.99 -22.19 1.20
N ARG A 12 14.82 -22.70 -0.03
CA ARG A 12 13.86 -22.15 -1.00
C ARG A 12 12.42 -22.27 -0.51
N LEU A 13 12.06 -23.43 0.06
CA LEU A 13 10.74 -23.64 0.69
C LEU A 13 10.54 -22.69 1.86
N GLN A 14 11.53 -22.55 2.74
CA GLN A 14 11.48 -21.68 3.90
C GLN A 14 11.33 -20.21 3.50
N LEU A 15 12.06 -19.75 2.47
CA LEU A 15 11.89 -18.43 1.89
C LEU A 15 10.48 -18.24 1.33
N SER A 16 9.96 -19.22 0.58
CA SER A 16 8.60 -19.15 0.01
C SER A 16 7.50 -19.10 1.09
N VAL A 17 7.67 -19.85 2.19
CA VAL A 17 6.75 -19.86 3.33
C VAL A 17 6.85 -18.56 4.11
N HIS A 18 8.06 -18.04 4.30
CA HIS A 18 8.28 -16.77 4.99
C HIS A 18 7.72 -15.59 4.19
N GLU A 19 7.84 -15.60 2.87
CA GLU A 19 7.18 -14.63 1.98
C GLU A 19 5.66 -14.75 2.07
N LYS A 20 5.11 -15.97 2.01
CA LYS A 20 3.67 -16.21 2.18
C LYS A 20 3.17 -15.72 3.52
N ASN A 21 3.87 -16.01 4.61
CA ASN A 21 3.51 -15.57 5.97
C ASN A 21 3.64 -14.05 6.16
N LYS A 22 4.54 -13.39 5.42
CA LYS A 22 4.60 -11.91 5.37
C LYS A 22 3.43 -11.31 4.61
N THR A 23 2.99 -11.98 3.54
CA THR A 23 1.81 -11.56 2.76
C THR A 23 0.49 -11.98 3.37
N ASP A 24 0.52 -12.95 4.28
CA ASP A 24 -0.68 -13.42 4.97
C ASP A 24 -1.15 -12.27 5.85
N PRO A 25 -2.33 -11.68 5.55
CA PRO A 25 -2.84 -10.60 6.36
C PRO A 25 -2.93 -11.14 7.80
N LYS A 26 -2.47 -10.37 8.78
CA LYS A 26 -2.72 -10.65 10.21
C LYS A 26 -4.23 -10.62 10.44
N LEU A 27 -4.91 -11.70 10.11
CA LEU A 27 -6.35 -11.87 10.20
C LEU A 27 -6.73 -11.77 11.67
N GLY A 28 -7.31 -10.62 12.05
CA GLY A 28 -7.83 -10.39 13.40
C GLY A 28 -7.11 -9.33 14.22
N VAL A 29 -6.06 -8.65 13.71
CA VAL A 29 -5.58 -7.42 14.36
C VAL A 29 -6.49 -6.28 13.89
N PRO A 30 -7.26 -5.63 14.78
CA PRO A 30 -8.11 -4.52 14.38
C PRO A 30 -7.21 -3.39 13.87
N ALA A 31 -7.46 -2.93 12.64
CA ALA A 31 -6.77 -1.77 12.09
C ALA A 31 -6.94 -0.58 13.05
N ARG A 32 -5.87 0.21 13.19
CA ARG A 32 -5.90 1.39 14.05
C ARG A 32 -7.11 2.28 13.72
N LEU A 33 -7.95 2.52 14.72
CA LEU A 33 -9.13 3.36 14.59
C LEU A 33 -8.72 4.83 14.44
N VAL A 34 -9.00 5.40 13.26
CA VAL A 34 -8.83 6.83 13.01
C VAL A 34 -10.12 7.56 13.33
N GLN A 35 -10.08 8.41 14.36
CA GLN A 35 -11.20 9.25 14.77
C GLN A 35 -11.60 10.23 13.64
N THR A 36 -12.91 10.36 13.38
CA THR A 36 -13.43 11.20 12.29
C THR A 36 -12.98 12.65 12.39
N LYS A 37 -12.96 13.22 13.61
CA LYS A 37 -12.47 14.58 13.85
C LYS A 37 -10.98 14.72 13.52
N GLY A 38 -10.15 13.76 13.95
CA GLY A 38 -8.72 13.76 13.65
C GLY A 38 -8.45 13.71 12.15
N ARG A 39 -9.19 12.88 11.41
CA ARG A 39 -9.11 12.82 9.94
C ARG A 39 -9.48 14.15 9.28
N ALA A 40 -10.54 14.80 9.72
CA ALA A 40 -10.98 16.08 9.15
C ALA A 40 -9.92 17.18 9.32
N LEU A 41 -9.26 17.23 10.48
CA LEU A 41 -8.15 18.17 10.73
C LEU A 41 -6.94 17.88 9.83
N MET A 42 -6.56 16.60 9.70
CA MET A 42 -5.46 16.21 8.81
C MET A 42 -5.79 16.52 7.33
N LYS A 43 -7.04 16.32 6.91
CA LYS A 43 -7.50 16.69 5.56
C LYS A 43 -7.37 18.20 5.35
N ALA A 44 -7.91 19.01 6.25
CA ALA A 44 -7.86 20.47 6.15
C ALA A 44 -6.41 21.02 6.08
N ALA A 45 -5.49 20.42 6.83
CA ALA A 45 -4.07 20.78 6.78
C ALA A 45 -3.46 20.55 5.39
N VAL A 46 -3.76 19.42 4.75
CA VAL A 46 -3.25 19.08 3.41
C VAL A 46 -3.97 19.86 2.30
N GLU A 47 -5.25 20.17 2.47
CA GLU A 47 -5.98 21.03 1.52
C GLU A 47 -5.44 22.46 1.47
N THR A 48 -4.74 22.92 2.51
CA THR A 48 -4.07 24.22 2.52
C THR A 48 -2.93 24.28 1.49
N SER A 49 -2.24 23.16 1.24
CA SER A 49 -1.14 23.09 0.26
C SER A 49 -1.57 22.56 -1.12
N HIS A 50 -2.57 21.68 -1.18
CA HIS A 50 -3.00 21.01 -2.42
C HIS A 50 -4.31 21.52 -3.03
N GLY A 51 -5.01 22.42 -2.32
CA GLY A 51 -6.38 22.80 -2.66
C GLY A 51 -7.41 21.73 -2.26
N ALA A 52 -8.66 21.97 -2.63
CA ALA A 52 -9.77 21.07 -2.27
C ALA A 52 -9.59 19.66 -2.88
N LEU A 53 -9.67 18.64 -2.02
CA LEU A 53 -9.50 17.24 -2.43
C LEU A 53 -10.87 16.55 -2.61
N SER A 54 -11.06 15.90 -3.76
CA SER A 54 -12.21 15.04 -4.01
C SER A 54 -12.15 13.76 -3.18
N ASP A 55 -13.30 13.15 -2.88
CA ASP A 55 -13.37 11.94 -2.06
C ASP A 55 -12.66 10.72 -2.69
N ALA A 56 -12.56 10.70 -4.03
CA ALA A 56 -11.74 9.74 -4.78
C ALA A 56 -10.24 9.88 -4.51
N GLY A 57 -9.77 11.10 -4.23
CA GLY A 57 -8.37 11.40 -3.95
C GLY A 57 -8.00 11.23 -2.47
N VAL A 58 -8.94 11.47 -1.56
CA VAL A 58 -8.71 11.45 -0.11
C VAL A 58 -8.44 10.02 0.38
N PRO A 59 -7.32 9.77 1.09
CA PRO A 59 -7.03 8.49 1.74
C PRO A 59 -8.16 8.00 2.65
N SER A 60 -8.41 6.69 2.63
CA SER A 60 -9.35 6.04 3.53
C SER A 60 -8.87 6.07 4.99
N LYS A 61 -9.80 5.80 5.92
CA LYS A 61 -9.46 5.67 7.36
C LYS A 61 -8.49 4.52 7.61
N SER A 62 -8.61 3.41 6.88
CA SER A 62 -7.74 2.24 7.03
C SER A 62 -6.30 2.55 6.60
N LEU A 63 -6.12 3.21 5.45
CA LEU A 63 -4.80 3.62 4.97
C LEU A 63 -4.14 4.62 5.94
N LEU A 64 -4.89 5.61 6.42
CA LEU A 64 -4.38 6.56 7.42
C LEU A 64 -4.02 5.88 8.73
N GLY A 65 -4.82 4.90 9.18
CA GLY A 65 -4.54 4.11 10.38
C GLY A 65 -3.22 3.36 10.29
N GLN A 66 -2.97 2.72 9.14
CA GLN A 66 -1.71 2.03 8.85
C GLN A 66 -0.51 2.99 8.89
N LYS A 67 -0.60 4.16 8.24
CA LYS A 67 0.49 5.15 8.27
C LYS A 67 0.77 5.70 9.67
N LEU A 68 -0.30 5.90 10.44
CA LEU A 68 -0.23 6.36 11.81
C LEU A 68 0.46 5.35 12.74
N GLU A 69 0.18 4.05 12.56
CA GLU A 69 0.89 2.95 13.25
C GLU A 69 2.38 2.92 12.87
N GLN A 70 2.70 3.00 11.57
CA GLN A 70 4.09 3.06 11.09
C GLN A 70 4.90 4.23 11.69
N VAL A 71 4.25 5.37 11.95
CA VAL A 71 4.88 6.54 12.58
C VAL A 71 5.11 6.36 14.08
N GLU A 72 4.25 5.62 14.76
CA GLU A 72 4.41 5.30 16.19
C GLU A 72 5.52 4.27 16.39
N ASP A 73 5.51 3.22 15.59
CA ASP A 73 6.50 2.13 15.62
C ASP A 73 7.86 2.53 15.03
N ASN A 74 7.94 3.67 14.34
CA ASN A 74 9.11 4.12 13.56
C ASN A 74 9.57 3.07 12.53
N SER A 75 8.61 2.35 11.95
CA SER A 75 8.85 1.32 10.95
C SER A 75 8.03 1.62 9.68
N PRO A 76 8.50 2.52 8.79
CA PRO A 76 7.84 2.72 7.51
C PRO A 76 7.89 1.42 6.69
N GLN A 77 6.75 1.04 6.12
CA GLN A 77 6.64 -0.14 5.27
C GLN A 77 5.86 0.21 4.02
N ALA A 78 6.30 -0.34 2.88
CA ALA A 78 5.60 -0.22 1.62
C ALA A 78 4.31 -1.05 1.64
N GLU A 79 3.15 -0.38 1.53
CA GLU A 79 1.86 -1.08 1.38
C GLU A 79 1.69 -1.76 0.01
N ASP A 80 0.81 -2.75 -0.04
CA ASP A 80 0.28 -3.23 -1.31
C ASP A 80 -0.59 -2.13 -1.95
N LEU A 81 -0.45 -1.91 -3.26
CA LEU A 81 -1.27 -0.93 -3.99
C LEU A 81 -2.78 -1.24 -3.92
N ARG A 82 -3.15 -2.49 -3.63
CA ARG A 82 -4.54 -2.91 -3.36
C ARG A 82 -5.08 -2.35 -2.05
N ASP A 83 -4.22 -2.12 -1.07
CA ASP A 83 -4.59 -1.54 0.22
C ASP A 83 -4.71 -0.01 0.20
N VAL A 84 -4.22 0.62 -0.88
CA VAL A 84 -4.24 2.07 -1.07
C VAL A 84 -5.64 2.53 -1.47
N THR A 85 -6.55 2.57 -0.49
CA THR A 85 -7.98 2.85 -0.67
C THR A 85 -8.34 4.30 -0.37
N SER A 86 -9.37 4.85 -1.03
CA SER A 86 -9.94 6.18 -0.78
C SER A 86 -11.15 6.14 0.15
N VAL A 87 -11.69 7.32 0.48
CA VAL A 87 -12.98 7.46 1.15
C VAL A 87 -14.11 6.84 0.32
N GLU A 88 -14.09 7.04 -0.99
CA GLU A 88 -15.07 6.44 -1.91
C GLU A 88 -14.95 4.91 -1.95
N ASP A 89 -13.73 4.37 -2.04
CA ASP A 89 -13.48 2.92 -1.98
C ASP A 89 -13.99 2.33 -0.66
N ALA A 90 -13.84 3.06 0.45
CA ALA A 90 -14.25 2.65 1.80
C ALA A 90 -15.76 2.70 2.06
N ALA A 91 -16.56 3.32 1.19
CA ALA A 91 -18.02 3.24 1.28
C ALA A 91 -18.54 1.82 0.98
N THR A 92 -17.72 0.99 0.33
CA THR A 92 -18.03 -0.42 0.08
C THR A 92 -17.55 -1.25 1.28
N GLU A 93 -18.49 -1.71 2.11
CA GLU A 93 -18.19 -2.53 3.27
C GLU A 93 -17.66 -3.91 2.84
N ALA A 94 -16.38 -4.18 3.13
CA ALA A 94 -15.83 -5.52 2.99
C ALA A 94 -16.21 -6.32 4.23
N TYR A 95 -16.82 -7.49 4.06
CA TYR A 95 -17.05 -8.46 5.12
C TYR A 95 -16.23 -9.71 4.84
N SER A 96 -15.56 -10.22 5.87
CA SER A 96 -14.88 -11.52 5.84
C SER A 96 -15.70 -12.55 6.60
N ALA A 97 -15.87 -13.72 6.00
CA ALA A 97 -16.53 -14.86 6.60
C ALA A 97 -15.48 -15.92 6.95
N VAL A 98 -15.40 -16.30 8.22
CA VAL A 98 -14.57 -17.41 8.68
C VAL A 98 -15.48 -18.47 9.27
N ILE A 99 -15.46 -19.67 8.70
CA ILE A 99 -16.11 -20.84 9.30
C ILE A 99 -15.13 -21.43 10.30
N ASP A 100 -15.53 -21.47 11.57
CA ASP A 100 -14.74 -22.14 12.60
C ASP A 100 -14.82 -23.66 12.36
N PRO A 101 -13.70 -24.34 12.06
CA PRO A 101 -13.71 -25.75 11.70
C PRO A 101 -14.12 -26.66 12.86
N VAL A 102 -14.07 -26.18 14.11
CA VAL A 102 -14.42 -26.97 15.30
C VAL A 102 -15.88 -26.78 15.69
N SER A 103 -16.38 -25.54 15.66
CA SER A 103 -17.74 -25.23 16.10
C SER A 103 -18.77 -25.19 14.96
N ALA A 104 -18.33 -25.27 13.70
CA ALA A 104 -19.14 -25.06 12.50
C ALA A 104 -19.90 -23.71 12.50
N VAL A 105 -19.49 -22.76 13.34
CA VAL A 105 -20.09 -21.43 13.45
C VAL A 105 -19.46 -20.51 12.41
N LEU A 106 -20.33 -19.90 11.58
CA LEU A 106 -19.95 -18.81 10.70
C LEU A 106 -19.72 -17.53 11.50
N ARG A 107 -18.46 -17.08 11.57
CA ARG A 107 -18.11 -15.78 12.13
C ARG A 107 -17.92 -14.78 11.00
N ILE A 108 -18.80 -13.80 10.92
CA ILE A 108 -18.66 -12.65 10.02
C ILE A 108 -17.88 -11.57 10.78
N LYS A 109 -16.75 -11.14 10.21
CA LYS A 109 -15.95 -10.04 10.73
C LYS A 109 -15.84 -8.95 9.67
N PRO A 110 -15.80 -7.66 10.04
CA PRO A 110 -15.44 -6.60 9.12
C PRO A 110 -14.13 -6.97 8.42
N GLY A 111 -14.17 -7.07 7.10
CA GLY A 111 -13.03 -7.34 6.25
C GLY A 111 -12.20 -6.08 6.02
N LYS A 112 -10.98 -6.27 5.51
CA LYS A 112 -10.16 -5.16 5.04
C LYS A 112 -10.69 -4.69 3.69
N THR A 113 -11.05 -3.41 3.57
CA THR A 113 -11.35 -2.82 2.25
C THR A 113 -10.09 -2.86 1.40
N MET A 114 -10.13 -3.63 0.31
CA MET A 114 -9.08 -3.73 -0.68
C MET A 114 -9.65 -3.38 -2.05
N THR A 115 -8.82 -2.79 -2.89
CA THR A 115 -9.13 -2.48 -4.29
C THR A 115 -8.44 -3.46 -5.23
N THR A 116 -8.82 -3.42 -6.50
CA THR A 116 -8.11 -4.13 -7.56
C THR A 116 -6.71 -3.55 -7.78
N PRO A 117 -5.75 -4.38 -8.25
CA PRO A 117 -4.46 -3.87 -8.67
C PRO A 117 -4.64 -2.82 -9.78
N PRO A 118 -3.79 -1.78 -9.85
CA PRO A 118 -3.92 -0.75 -10.87
C PRO A 118 -3.86 -1.39 -12.25
N CYS A 119 -4.84 -1.10 -13.11
CA CYS A 119 -4.93 -1.69 -14.45
C CYS A 119 -4.24 -0.86 -15.53
N ASN A 120 -3.93 0.41 -15.23
CA ASN A 120 -3.34 1.34 -16.18
C ASN A 120 -2.43 2.37 -15.46
N PRO A 121 -1.60 3.11 -16.22
CA PRO A 121 -0.70 4.13 -15.68
C PRO A 121 -1.37 5.22 -14.84
N GLU A 122 -2.56 5.68 -15.24
CA GLU A 122 -3.27 6.75 -14.53
C GLU A 122 -3.78 6.29 -13.16
N VAL A 123 -4.29 5.06 -13.08
CA VAL A 123 -4.68 4.45 -11.81
C VAL A 123 -3.44 4.30 -10.91
N LEU A 124 -2.28 3.92 -11.46
CA LEU A 124 -1.03 3.86 -10.69
C LEU A 124 -0.62 5.24 -10.14
N ARG A 125 -0.63 6.28 -10.97
CA ARG A 125 -0.37 7.67 -10.55
C ARG A 125 -1.29 8.10 -9.43
N MET A 126 -2.58 7.78 -9.55
CA MET A 126 -3.57 8.07 -8.52
C MET A 126 -3.28 7.34 -7.20
N ARG A 127 -2.86 6.07 -7.25
CA ARG A 127 -2.43 5.32 -6.04
C ARG A 127 -1.20 5.98 -5.40
N HIS A 128 -0.16 6.27 -6.17
CA HIS A 128 1.04 6.95 -5.66
C HIS A 128 0.73 8.32 -5.03
N ARG A 129 -0.09 9.13 -5.70
CA ARG A 129 -0.54 10.41 -5.15
C ARG A 129 -1.26 10.21 -3.81
N ARG A 130 -2.13 9.21 -3.70
CA ARG A 130 -2.86 8.90 -2.47
C ARG A 130 -1.92 8.48 -1.34
N ILE A 131 -0.88 7.70 -1.62
CA ILE A 131 0.16 7.36 -0.63
C ILE A 131 0.85 8.63 -0.13
N GLY A 132 1.26 9.51 -1.05
CA GLY A 132 1.88 10.80 -0.71
C GLY A 132 0.99 11.66 0.18
N LEU A 133 -0.29 11.81 -0.19
CA LEU A 133 -1.28 12.53 0.60
C LEU A 133 -1.48 11.90 1.99
N ALA A 134 -1.51 10.56 2.09
CA ALA A 134 -1.65 9.88 3.37
C ALA A 134 -0.48 10.21 4.32
N TRP A 135 0.76 10.21 3.80
CA TRP A 135 1.93 10.60 4.59
C TRP A 135 1.91 12.06 5.03
N GLU A 136 1.49 12.97 4.16
CA GLU A 136 1.37 14.40 4.50
C GLU A 136 0.26 14.66 5.52
N MET A 137 -0.87 13.95 5.40
CA MET A 137 -1.94 13.97 6.40
C MET A 137 -1.41 13.54 7.77
N VAL A 138 -0.67 12.43 7.85
CA VAL A 138 -0.07 11.97 9.12
C VAL A 138 1.00 12.94 9.63
N ARG A 139 1.80 13.53 8.74
CA ARG A 139 2.82 14.54 9.08
C ARG A 139 2.20 15.76 9.74
N SER A 140 1.01 16.21 9.33
CA SER A 140 0.33 17.36 9.96
C SER A 140 0.16 17.19 11.48
N LYS A 141 0.07 15.95 11.96
CA LYS A 141 0.01 15.61 13.39
C LYS A 141 1.38 15.27 13.99
N HIS A 142 2.29 14.69 13.19
CA HIS A 142 3.58 14.16 13.63
C HIS A 142 4.79 14.87 12.99
N GLY A 143 4.74 16.20 12.85
CA GLY A 143 5.73 17.00 12.10
C GLY A 143 7.16 17.00 12.65
N ARG A 144 7.42 16.38 13.81
CA ARG A 144 8.76 16.27 14.42
C ARG A 144 9.58 15.07 13.92
N ARG A 145 9.00 14.20 13.10
CA ARG A 145 9.69 13.01 12.57
C ARG A 145 10.61 13.42 11.41
N SER A 146 11.92 13.36 11.62
CA SER A 146 12.94 13.75 10.63
C SER A 146 12.92 12.90 9.35
N TRP A 147 12.55 11.63 9.47
CA TRP A 147 12.47 10.71 8.32
C TRP A 147 11.22 10.91 7.47
N LEU A 148 10.23 11.70 7.91
CA LEU A 148 8.98 11.92 7.19
C LEU A 148 9.05 13.23 6.38
N PRO A 149 9.32 13.18 5.06
CA PRO A 149 9.55 14.38 4.25
C PRO A 149 8.30 15.25 4.10
N GLU A 150 8.50 16.49 3.67
CA GLU A 150 7.45 17.52 3.66
C GLU A 150 6.52 17.43 2.47
N ARG A 151 7.07 17.01 1.33
CA ARG A 151 6.38 16.90 0.05
C ARG A 151 6.45 15.47 -0.43
N CYS A 152 5.77 14.58 0.29
CA CYS A 152 5.70 13.17 -0.07
C CYS A 152 5.01 13.00 -1.43
N THR A 153 4.00 13.82 -1.75
CA THR A 153 3.34 13.76 -3.06
C THR A 153 4.31 13.94 -4.21
N ASP A 154 5.28 14.86 -4.09
CA ASP A 154 6.27 15.14 -5.12
C ASP A 154 7.23 13.96 -5.30
N ALA A 155 7.61 13.29 -4.21
CA ALA A 155 8.43 12.08 -4.26
C ALA A 155 7.70 10.95 -4.98
N PHE A 156 6.42 10.73 -4.66
CA PHE A 156 5.57 9.74 -5.32
C PHE A 156 5.25 10.10 -6.78
N GLN A 157 5.20 11.38 -7.12
CA GLN A 157 5.09 11.83 -8.51
C GLN A 157 6.36 11.49 -9.29
N LYS A 158 7.55 11.77 -8.74
CA LYS A 158 8.83 11.40 -9.36
C LYS A 158 8.98 9.89 -9.53
N LEU A 159 8.51 9.11 -8.54
CA LEU A 159 8.42 7.65 -8.63
C LEU A 159 7.54 7.22 -9.81
N SER A 160 6.34 7.79 -9.89
CA SER A 160 5.39 7.50 -10.99
C SER A 160 6.02 7.80 -12.35
N ASP A 161 6.66 8.96 -12.48
CA ASP A 161 7.33 9.37 -13.71
C ASP A 161 8.49 8.45 -14.07
N HIS A 162 9.25 7.97 -13.08
CA HIS A 162 10.32 7.01 -13.33
C HIS A 162 9.79 5.67 -13.83
N VAL A 163 8.77 5.12 -13.16
CA VAL A 163 8.18 3.81 -13.47
C VAL A 163 7.44 3.83 -14.82
N LEU A 164 6.83 4.95 -15.19
CA LEU A 164 6.00 5.04 -16.39
C LEU A 164 6.75 5.51 -17.65
N ARG A 165 7.97 6.01 -17.52
CA ARG A 165 8.80 6.46 -18.64
C ARG A 165 9.54 5.31 -19.33
N ASP A 166 10.30 5.69 -20.35
CA ASP A 166 11.11 4.88 -21.27
C ASP A 166 12.09 3.91 -20.61
N LYS A 167 12.39 4.07 -19.32
CA LYS A 167 13.32 3.20 -18.59
C LYS A 167 12.66 1.93 -18.04
N VAL A 168 11.33 1.97 -17.85
CA VAL A 168 10.59 0.88 -17.21
C VAL A 168 9.38 0.54 -18.08
N ALA A 169 8.21 1.16 -17.88
CA ALA A 169 7.03 0.81 -18.67
C ALA A 169 7.17 1.11 -20.16
N GLY A 170 7.86 2.20 -20.51
CA GLY A 170 8.15 2.59 -21.89
C GLY A 170 9.39 1.90 -22.47
N PHE A 171 10.06 1.02 -21.72
CA PHE A 171 11.27 0.35 -22.20
C PHE A 171 10.92 -0.57 -23.36
N GLN A 172 11.56 -0.33 -24.51
CA GLN A 172 11.46 -1.18 -25.67
C GLN A 172 12.73 -2.03 -25.78
N ALA A 173 12.57 -3.35 -25.69
CA ALA A 173 13.67 -4.27 -25.94
C ALA A 173 14.11 -4.21 -27.41
N ALA A 174 15.32 -4.69 -27.72
CA ALA A 174 15.83 -4.76 -29.10
C ALA A 174 14.88 -5.53 -30.04
N ASP A 175 14.14 -6.49 -29.51
CA ASP A 175 13.11 -7.28 -30.22
C ASP A 175 11.78 -6.52 -30.42
N GLY A 176 11.71 -5.23 -30.07
CA GLY A 176 10.53 -4.38 -30.19
C GLY A 176 9.46 -4.60 -29.11
N ARG A 177 9.68 -5.51 -28.16
CA ARG A 177 8.73 -5.85 -27.09
C ARG A 177 8.80 -4.87 -25.93
N PHE A 178 7.64 -4.63 -25.30
CA PHE A 178 7.51 -3.86 -24.06
C PHE A 178 7.31 -4.80 -22.86
N PRO A 179 7.69 -4.38 -21.64
CA PRO A 179 7.44 -5.18 -20.44
C PRO A 179 5.94 -5.32 -20.19
N THR A 180 5.55 -6.47 -19.64
CA THR A 180 4.16 -6.68 -19.22
C THR A 180 3.83 -5.78 -18.04
N TRP A 181 2.57 -5.32 -17.97
CA TRP A 181 2.13 -4.44 -16.89
C TRP A 181 2.31 -5.09 -15.50
N SER A 182 2.10 -6.40 -15.39
CA SER A 182 2.37 -7.14 -14.15
C SER A 182 3.83 -7.05 -13.71
N ALA A 183 4.79 -7.16 -14.64
CA ALA A 183 6.21 -7.01 -14.35
C ALA A 183 6.56 -5.59 -13.90
N VAL A 184 5.94 -4.58 -14.52
CA VAL A 184 6.09 -3.16 -14.11
C VAL A 184 5.62 -2.97 -12.67
N LEU A 185 4.48 -3.55 -12.27
CA LEU A 185 3.96 -3.44 -10.91
C LEU A 185 4.82 -4.19 -9.88
N VAL A 186 5.40 -5.33 -10.24
CA VAL A 186 6.36 -6.04 -9.37
C VAL A 186 7.61 -5.19 -9.17
N TYR A 187 8.17 -4.62 -10.24
CA TYR A 187 9.31 -3.72 -10.16
C TYR A 187 9.03 -2.49 -9.28
N GLU A 188 7.87 -1.86 -9.48
CA GLU A 188 7.40 -0.73 -8.67
C GLU A 188 7.35 -1.09 -7.18
N ALA A 189 6.75 -2.23 -6.84
CA ALA A 189 6.62 -2.68 -5.46
C ALA A 189 7.98 -2.94 -4.80
N GLU A 190 8.93 -3.54 -5.53
CA GLU A 190 10.29 -3.74 -5.01
C GLU A 190 11.03 -2.40 -4.85
N LEU A 191 10.86 -1.47 -5.78
CA LEU A 191 11.50 -0.16 -5.68
C LEU A 191 11.03 0.63 -4.45
N ARG A 192 9.73 0.53 -4.08
CA ARG A 192 9.22 1.11 -2.83
C ARG A 192 9.70 0.40 -1.56
N LYS A 193 10.00 -0.90 -1.61
CA LYS A 193 10.54 -1.64 -0.45
C LYS A 193 11.99 -1.29 -0.15
N HIS A 194 12.74 -0.85 -1.17
CA HIS A 194 14.17 -0.55 -1.07
C HIS A 194 14.49 0.95 -0.91
N ALA A 195 13.49 1.82 -1.01
CA ALA A 195 13.61 3.26 -0.79
C ALA A 195 13.54 3.63 0.69
#